data_AF-A0A8C0L328-F1
#
_entry.id   AF-A0A8C0L328-F1
#
_cell.length_a   1.000
_cell.length_b   1.000
_cell.length_c   1.000
_cell.angle_alpha   90.00
_cell.angle_beta   90.00
_cell.angle_gamma   90.00
#
_symmetry.space_group_name_H-M   'P 1'
#
loop_
_entity.id
_entity.type
_entity.pdbx_description
1 polymer ?
#
loop_
_entity_poly.entity_id
_entity_poly.type
_entity_poly.pdbx_seq_one_letter_code
_entity_poly.pdbx_strand_id
1 'polypeptide(L)'
;MATLKDQLIQNLLKEDNISQNKITVIGVGAIGMTCAISILMKDLADELALVDVMEDKLKEETMDLQHSSLFFRTPKIVSGKDYNVTANSKLAIITAGACQRPKVTGICLICSSLLK
;
A
#
# COMPACT_ATOMS: atom_id res chain seq x y z
N MET A 1 -37.27 -3.43 0.89
CA MET A 1 -36.82 -4.63 0.16
C MET A 1 -35.47 -5.03 0.75
N ALA A 2 -35.39 -6.18 1.41
CA ALA A 2 -34.13 -6.69 1.95
C ALA A 2 -33.16 -7.02 0.80
N THR A 3 -31.87 -6.74 0.96
CA THR A 3 -30.90 -7.00 -0.10
C THR A 3 -30.59 -8.50 -0.16
N LEU A 4 -30.23 -9.03 -1.34
CA LEU A 4 -29.86 -10.44 -1.50
C LEU A 4 -28.72 -10.87 -0.56
N LYS A 5 -27.86 -9.93 -0.15
CA LYS A 5 -26.78 -10.17 0.82
C LYS A 5 -27.33 -10.52 2.19
N ASP A 6 -28.36 -9.82 2.65
CA ASP A 6 -28.98 -10.05 3.96
C ASP A 6 -29.78 -11.35 4.00
N GLN A 7 -30.24 -11.83 2.82
CA GLN A 7 -30.94 -13.11 2.70
C GLN A 7 -29.99 -14.31 2.67
N LEU A 8 -28.77 -14.14 2.13
CA LEU A 8 -27.80 -15.21 1.97
C LEU A 8 -26.79 -15.31 3.12
N ILE A 9 -26.46 -14.19 3.77
CA ILE A 9 -25.40 -14.12 4.78
C ILE A 9 -26.00 -13.62 6.09
N GLN A 10 -26.00 -14.47 7.11
CA GLN A 10 -26.31 -14.02 8.46
C GLN A 10 -25.04 -13.48 9.12
N ASN A 11 -24.96 -12.15 9.25
CA ASN A 11 -23.91 -11.49 10.02
C ASN A 11 -24.14 -11.73 11.52
N LEU A 12 -23.43 -12.73 12.07
CA LEU A 12 -23.54 -13.14 13.47
C LEU A 12 -22.80 -12.19 14.43
N LEU A 13 -21.81 -11.45 13.93
CA LEU A 13 -21.04 -10.45 14.66
C LEU A 13 -20.84 -9.20 13.80
N LYS A 14 -20.73 -8.04 14.44
CA LYS A 14 -20.39 -6.78 13.77
C LYS A 14 -18.88 -6.78 13.52
N GLU A 15 -18.47 -6.74 12.26
CA GLU A 15 -17.05 -6.77 11.90
C GLU A 15 -16.36 -5.43 12.18
N ASP A 16 -15.69 -5.31 13.32
CA ASP A 16 -14.65 -4.30 13.51
C ASP A 16 -13.37 -4.82 12.83
N ASN A 17 -13.21 -4.51 11.54
CA ASN A 17 -12.07 -4.93 10.71
C ASN A 17 -10.77 -4.18 11.10
N ILE A 18 -10.21 -4.50 12.27
CA ILE A 18 -8.88 -4.04 12.69
C ILE A 18 -7.86 -5.05 12.20
N SER A 19 -7.11 -4.70 11.16
CA SER A 19 -6.05 -5.55 10.62
C SER A 19 -4.93 -5.73 11.64
N GLN A 20 -4.58 -6.99 11.92
CA GLN A 20 -3.52 -7.31 12.87
C GLN A 20 -2.16 -6.95 12.28
N ASN A 21 -1.85 -7.36 11.04
CA ASN A 21 -0.57 -7.07 10.41
C ASN A 21 -0.74 -6.12 9.21
N LYS A 22 -0.82 -4.83 9.52
CA LYS A 22 -0.85 -3.78 8.51
C LYS A 22 0.56 -3.26 8.21
N ILE A 23 0.93 -3.25 6.93
CA ILE A 23 2.19 -2.69 6.44
C ILE A 23 1.88 -1.55 5.47
N THR A 24 2.57 -0.42 5.64
CA THR A 24 2.47 0.73 4.76
C THR A 24 3.73 0.86 3.91
N VAL A 25 3.57 1.15 2.62
CA VAL A 25 4.65 1.57 1.72
C VAL A 25 4.38 2.99 1.23
N ILE A 26 5.34 3.88 1.47
CA ILE A 26 5.29 5.28 1.07
C ILE A 26 6.18 5.45 -0.17
N GLY A 27 5.56 5.80 -1.29
CA GLY A 27 6.13 5.89 -2.63
C GLY A 27 5.86 4.62 -3.45
N VAL A 28 5.10 4.73 -4.54
CA VAL A 28 4.86 3.68 -5.53
C VAL A 28 5.84 3.77 -6.71
N GLY A 29 7.10 4.09 -6.41
CA GLY A 29 8.19 3.98 -7.38
C GLY A 29 8.59 2.52 -7.61
N ALA A 30 9.56 2.29 -8.51
CA ALA A 30 10.06 0.94 -8.80
C ALA A 30 10.51 0.16 -7.55
N ILE A 31 11.16 0.85 -6.60
CA ILE A 31 11.60 0.25 -5.32
C ILE A 31 10.39 -0.06 -4.44
N GLY A 32 9.47 0.90 -4.27
CA GLY A 32 8.27 0.74 -3.47
C GLY A 32 7.39 -0.41 -3.94
N MET A 33 7.16 -0.52 -5.24
CA MET A 33 6.38 -1.61 -5.83
C MET A 33 7.08 -2.97 -5.68
N THR A 34 8.41 -3.03 -5.87
CA THR A 34 9.16 -4.28 -5.64
C THR A 34 9.07 -4.72 -4.19
N CYS A 35 9.14 -3.79 -3.24
CA CYS A 35 8.95 -4.07 -1.81
C CYS A 35 7.52 -4.54 -1.53
N ALA A 36 6.51 -3.87 -2.06
CA ALA A 36 5.11 -4.25 -1.91
C ALA A 36 4.84 -5.68 -2.41
N ILE A 37 5.29 -6.01 -3.63
CA ILE A 37 5.15 -7.34 -4.21
C ILE A 37 5.90 -8.39 -3.38
N SER A 38 7.11 -8.09 -2.92
CA SER A 38 7.89 -9.01 -2.07
C SER A 38 7.21 -9.31 -0.73
N ILE A 39 6.50 -8.32 -0.16
CA ILE A 39 5.72 -8.49 1.07
C ILE A 39 4.50 -9.38 0.81
N LEU A 40 3.80 -9.14 -0.30
CA LEU A 40 2.65 -9.94 -0.72
C LEU A 40 3.04 -11.39 -1.03
N MET A 41 4.15 -11.61 -1.74
CA MET A 41 4.66 -12.95 -2.07
C MET A 41 5.11 -13.75 -0.84
N LYS A 42 5.49 -13.06 0.24
CA LYS A 42 5.93 -13.69 1.50
C LYS A 42 4.80 -13.81 2.54
N ASP A 43 3.58 -13.40 2.19
CA ASP A 43 2.41 -13.41 3.08
C ASP A 43 2.68 -12.72 4.44
N LEU A 44 3.42 -11.60 4.43
CA LEU A 44 3.83 -10.91 5.67
C LEU A 44 2.78 -9.92 6.20
N ALA A 45 1.80 -9.52 5.38
CA ALA A 45 0.80 -8.53 5.70
C ALA A 45 -0.62 -9.04 5.43
N ASP A 46 -1.54 -8.69 6.34
CA ASP A 46 -2.98 -8.86 6.16
C ASP A 46 -3.59 -7.64 5.46
N GLU A 47 -3.03 -6.46 5.71
CA GLU A 47 -3.42 -5.22 5.05
C GLU A 47 -2.18 -4.49 4.52
N LEU A 48 -2.20 -4.16 3.23
CA LEU A 48 -1.17 -3.37 2.59
C LEU A 48 -1.73 -1.98 2.27
N ALA A 49 -1.08 -0.94 2.81
CA ALA A 49 -1.40 0.45 2.50
C ALA A 49 -0.34 1.07 1.59
N LEU A 50 -0.76 1.66 0.48
CA LEU A 50 0.10 2.39 -0.44
C LEU A 50 -0.19 3.89 -0.35
N VAL A 51 0.86 4.70 -0.20
CA VAL A 51 0.76 6.15 -0.19
C VAL A 51 1.70 6.76 -1.20
N ASP A 52 1.19 7.62 -2.07
CA ASP A 52 2.00 8.41 -2.99
C ASP A 52 1.32 9.76 -3.26
N VAL A 53 2.11 10.74 -3.69
CA VAL A 53 1.64 12.05 -4.15
C VAL A 53 1.02 11.99 -5.55
N MET A 54 1.42 11.00 -6.37
CA MET A 54 0.92 10.80 -7.74
C MET A 54 -0.32 9.89 -7.74
N GLU A 55 -1.50 10.48 -7.66
CA GLU A 55 -2.78 9.76 -7.54
C GLU A 55 -3.07 8.81 -8.73
N ASP A 56 -2.78 9.22 -9.96
CA ASP A 56 -3.02 8.41 -11.16
C ASP A 56 -2.21 7.11 -11.12
N LYS A 57 -0.90 7.23 -10.86
CA LYS A 57 0.00 6.07 -10.72
C LYS A 57 -0.38 5.19 -9.53
N LEU A 58 -0.72 5.82 -8.40
CA LEU A 58 -1.12 5.10 -7.20
C LEU A 58 -2.34 4.22 -7.48
N LYS A 59 -3.33 4.75 -8.19
CA LYS A 59 -4.54 4.02 -8.55
C LYS A 59 -4.25 2.89 -9.54
N GLU A 60 -3.45 3.14 -10.57
CA GLU A 60 -3.01 2.12 -11.55
C GLU A 60 -2.34 0.93 -10.86
N GLU A 61 -1.32 1.20 -10.04
CA GLU A 61 -0.56 0.16 -9.32
C GLU A 61 -1.42 -0.58 -8.30
N THR A 62 -2.33 0.13 -7.61
CA THR A 62 -3.24 -0.51 -6.65
C THR A 62 -4.20 -1.46 -7.35
N MET A 63 -4.75 -1.05 -8.50
CA MET A 63 -5.64 -1.91 -9.28
C MET A 63 -4.88 -3.12 -9.80
N ASP A 64 -3.64 -2.99 -10.26
CA ASP A 64 -2.83 -4.13 -10.70
C ASP A 64 -2.63 -5.14 -9.56
N LEU A 65 -2.27 -4.67 -8.37
CA LEU A 65 -2.14 -5.52 -7.19
C LEU A 65 -3.48 -6.17 -6.79
N GLN A 66 -4.59 -5.45 -6.89
CA GLN A 66 -5.92 -6.01 -6.62
C GLN A 66 -6.34 -7.08 -7.64
N HIS A 67 -6.02 -6.92 -8.93
CA HIS A 67 -6.26 -7.98 -9.91
C HIS A 67 -5.43 -9.24 -9.60
N SER A 68 -4.22 -9.06 -9.10
CA SER A 68 -3.37 -10.15 -8.63
C SER A 68 -3.77 -10.71 -7.26
N SER A 69 -4.81 -10.19 -6.59
CA SER A 69 -5.25 -10.65 -5.27
C SER A 69 -5.73 -12.11 -5.28
N LEU A 70 -6.06 -12.67 -6.43
CA LEU A 70 -6.38 -14.09 -6.58
C LEU A 70 -5.18 -15.01 -6.29
N PHE A 71 -3.96 -14.48 -6.44
CA PHE A 71 -2.71 -15.22 -6.24
C PHE A 71 -2.14 -15.02 -4.82
N PHE A 72 -2.52 -13.94 -4.15
CA PHE A 72 -2.02 -13.58 -2.82
C PHE A 72 -3.01 -13.96 -1.73
N ARG A 73 -2.52 -14.30 -0.53
CA ARG A 73 -3.39 -14.49 0.64
C ARG A 73 -3.76 -13.18 1.33
N THR A 74 -3.13 -12.06 0.97
CA THR A 74 -3.39 -10.75 1.59
C THR A 74 -4.78 -10.23 1.21
N PRO A 75 -5.71 -10.08 2.16
CA PRO A 75 -7.11 -9.79 1.88
C PRO A 75 -7.41 -8.32 1.52
N LYS A 76 -6.55 -7.36 1.90
CA LYS A 76 -6.92 -5.95 1.80
C LYS A 76 -5.75 -5.07 1.35
N ILE A 77 -5.92 -4.48 0.17
CA ILE A 77 -4.98 -3.49 -0.39
C ILE A 77 -5.72 -2.15 -0.44
N VAL A 78 -5.22 -1.19 0.30
CA VAL A 78 -5.73 0.19 0.36
C VAL A 78 -4.70 1.14 -0.19
N SER A 79 -5.16 2.18 -0.88
CA SER A 79 -4.28 3.24 -1.31
C SER A 79 -4.94 4.60 -1.17
N GLY A 80 -4.12 5.61 -0.95
CA GLY A 80 -4.57 6.98 -0.85
C GLY A 80 -3.39 7.94 -0.75
N LYS A 81 -3.65 9.19 -1.13
CA LYS A 81 -2.70 10.29 -0.96
C LYS A 81 -2.61 10.73 0.50
N ASP A 82 -3.74 10.69 1.20
CA ASP A 82 -3.80 11.07 2.60
C ASP A 82 -3.19 9.99 3.48
N TYR A 83 -2.31 10.39 4.38
CA TYR A 83 -1.72 9.49 5.38
C TYR A 83 -2.75 8.90 6.35
N ASN A 84 -4.02 9.32 6.32
CA ASN A 84 -5.07 8.69 7.11
C ASN A 84 -5.23 7.19 6.75
N VAL A 85 -4.90 6.80 5.52
CA VAL A 85 -4.93 5.38 5.10
C VAL A 85 -3.88 4.51 5.80
N THR A 86 -2.86 5.12 6.41
CA THR A 86 -1.77 4.41 7.09
C THR A 86 -2.04 4.18 8.58
N ALA A 87 -3.20 4.60 9.09
CA ALA A 87 -3.59 4.39 10.47
C ALA A 87 -3.49 2.91 10.86
N ASN A 88 -2.98 2.64 12.07
CA ASN A 88 -2.75 1.30 12.63
C ASN A 88 -1.72 0.42 11.91
N SER A 89 -0.77 1.01 11.16
CA SER A 89 0.33 0.24 10.57
C SER A 89 1.37 -0.17 11.61
N LYS A 90 1.79 -1.44 11.56
CA LYS A 90 2.90 -1.97 12.37
C LYS A 90 4.26 -1.65 11.78
N LEU A 91 4.35 -1.56 10.45
CA LEU A 91 5.56 -1.26 9.72
C LEU A 91 5.26 -0.24 8.63
N ALA A 92 6.12 0.78 8.51
CA ALA A 92 6.08 1.76 7.43
C ALA A 92 7.41 1.75 6.69
N ILE A 93 7.37 1.53 5.39
CA ILE A 93 8.54 1.50 4.51
C ILE A 93 8.52 2.78 3.68
N ILE A 94 9.52 3.63 3.87
CA ILE A 94 9.63 4.90 3.15
C ILE A 94 10.57 4.71 1.97
N THR A 95 10.02 4.77 0.77
CA THR A 95 10.78 4.70 -0.50
C THR A 95 10.65 5.98 -1.33
N ALA A 96 9.90 6.96 -0.84
CA ALA A 96 9.79 8.28 -1.45
C ALA A 96 11.15 9.00 -1.42
N GLY A 97 11.63 9.40 -2.59
CA GLY A 97 12.90 10.11 -2.73
C GLY A 97 13.37 10.17 -4.19
N ALA A 98 14.32 11.06 -4.46
CA ALA A 98 14.95 11.14 -5.76
C ALA A 98 15.84 9.92 -6.00
N CYS A 99 15.73 9.29 -7.18
CA CYS A 99 16.64 8.22 -7.58
C CYS A 99 18.03 8.79 -7.91
N GLN A 100 19.11 8.11 -7.50
CA GLN A 100 20.48 8.52 -7.82
C GLN A 100 20.69 8.49 -9.33
N ARG A 101 21.11 9.62 -9.92
CA ARG A 101 21.61 9.63 -11.30
C ARG A 101 23.09 9.22 -11.27
N PRO A 102 23.60 8.50 -12.30
CA PRO A 102 24.92 7.85 -12.30
C PRO A 102 26.14 8.79 -12.12
N LYS A 103 25.95 10.11 -12.05
CA LYS A 103 27.02 11.11 -11.84
C LYS A 103 26.84 11.93 -10.56
N VAL A 104 25.93 11.53 -9.67
CA VAL A 104 25.54 12.32 -8.51
C VAL A 104 26.07 11.65 -7.24
N THR A 105 26.97 12.33 -6.53
CA THR A 105 27.50 11.88 -5.23
C THR A 105 26.40 11.91 -4.16
N GLY A 106 26.45 10.97 -3.20
CA GLY A 106 25.35 10.72 -2.24
C GLY A 106 24.83 11.94 -1.45
N ILE A 107 25.65 12.99 -1.28
CA ILE A 107 25.26 14.26 -0.64
C ILE A 107 24.18 15.00 -1.45
N CYS A 108 24.19 14.92 -2.78
CA CYS A 108 23.27 15.69 -3.63
C CYS A 108 21.83 15.14 -3.61
N LEU A 109 21.62 13.88 -3.20
CA LEU A 109 20.28 13.35 -2.92
C LEU A 109 19.56 14.07 -1.79
N ILE A 110 20.30 14.41 -0.72
CA ILE A 110 19.74 15.07 0.46
C ILE A 110 19.21 16.45 0.04
N CYS A 111 19.97 17.19 -0.77
CA CYS A 111 19.52 18.48 -1.32
C CYS A 111 18.28 18.36 -2.21
N SER A 112 18.17 17.31 -3.02
CA SER A 112 17.03 17.14 -3.93
C SER A 112 15.74 16.80 -3.19
N SER A 113 15.81 16.00 -2.11
CA SER A 113 14.65 15.67 -1.27
C SER A 113 14.17 16.84 -0.41
N LEU A 114 15.03 17.83 -0.14
CA LEU A 114 14.70 19.07 0.61
C LEU A 114 14.13 20.20 -0.24
N LEU A 115 14.24 20.11 -1.58
CA LEU A 115 13.90 21.21 -2.49
C LEU A 115 12.51 21.08 -3.17
N LYS A 116 11.67 20.13 -2.75
CA LYS A 116 10.32 19.94 -3.30
C LYS A 116 9.25 19.99 -2.24
#